data_AF-A0A0B6YNE5-F1
#
_entry.id   AF-A0A0B6YNE5-F1
#
_cell.length_a   1.000
_cell.length_b   1.000
_cell.length_c   1.000
_cell.angle_alpha   90.00
_cell.angle_beta   90.00
_cell.angle_gamma   90.00
#
_symmetry.space_group_name_H-M   'P 1'
#
loop_
_entity.id
_entity.type
_entity.pdbx_description
1 polymer ?
#
loop_
_entity_poly.entity_id
_entity_poly.type
_entity_poly.pdbx_seq_one_letter_code
_entity_poly.pdbx_strand_id
1 'polypeptide(L)'
;VPPWEEDDGIYGIMSRMVRNVTPSLFWVLKRDAIDYRYLTKDQMVNHYCKAGSFTTKVGLCVNMKNVVWFDNCDHDTFFPRCYRLSHDEER
;
A
#
# COMPACT_ATOMS: atom_id res chain seq x y z
N VAL A 1 4.35 28.76 16.90
CA VAL A 1 4.58 27.33 16.61
C VAL A 1 3.21 26.69 16.46
N PRO A 2 2.95 25.90 15.42
CA PRO A 2 1.70 25.15 15.32
C PRO A 2 1.51 24.27 16.56
N PRO A 3 0.27 24.07 17.04
CA PRO A 3 0.02 23.30 18.26
C PRO A 3 0.65 21.89 18.29
N TRP A 4 0.81 21.24 17.13
CA TRP A 4 1.40 19.91 17.00
C TRP A 4 2.95 19.90 16.96
N GLU A 5 3.58 21.07 16.96
CA GLU A 5 5.03 21.27 16.98
C GLU A 5 5.53 21.85 18.32
N GLU A 6 4.61 22.18 19.25
CA GLU A 6 4.94 22.72 20.57
C GLU A 6 5.27 21.60 21.55
N ASP A 7 6.52 21.55 22.00
CA ASP A 7 6.95 20.62 23.04
C ASP A 7 6.24 20.95 24.36
N ASP A 8 5.78 19.93 25.08
CA ASP A 8 4.91 20.05 26.25
C ASP A 8 3.56 20.78 26.05
N GLY A 9 3.18 21.09 24.81
CA GLY A 9 1.84 21.57 24.46
C GLY A 9 0.76 20.50 24.64
N ILE A 10 -0.51 20.86 24.39
CA ILE A 10 -1.67 19.97 24.61
C ILE A 10 -1.51 18.61 23.90
N TYR A 11 -0.99 18.60 22.67
CA TYR A 11 -0.77 17.37 21.90
C TYR A 11 0.37 16.52 22.47
N GLY A 12 1.44 17.14 23.00
CA GLY A 12 2.52 16.43 23.69
C GLY A 12 2.03 15.75 24.98
N ILE A 13 1.22 16.45 25.77
CA ILE A 13 0.59 15.90 26.98
C ILE A 13 -0.35 14.73 26.61
N MET A 14 -1.24 14.92 25.63
CA MET A 14 -2.16 13.87 25.16
C MET A 14 -1.40 12.63 24.66
N SER A 15 -0.34 12.83 23.86
CA SER A 15 0.53 11.74 23.38
C SER A 15 1.11 10.92 24.53
N ARG A 16 1.61 11.58 25.58
CA ARG A 16 2.13 10.90 26.78
C ARG A 16 1.06 10.14 27.57
N MET A 17 -0.17 10.67 27.63
CA MET A 17 -1.29 9.99 28.30
C MET A 17 -1.66 8.68 27.60
N VAL A 18 -1.50 8.59 26.28
CA VAL A 18 -1.83 7.39 25.49
C VAL A 18 -0.63 6.51 25.16
N ARG A 19 0.55 6.75 25.76
CA ARG A 19 1.80 6.03 25.43
C ARG A 19 1.73 4.50 25.58
N ASN A 20 0.83 4.01 26.42
CA ASN A 20 0.61 2.59 26.70
C ASN A 20 -0.68 2.05 26.07
N VAL A 21 -1.30 2.82 25.18
CA VAL A 21 -2.51 2.46 24.46
C VAL A 21 -2.12 2.06 23.05
N THR A 22 -2.66 0.94 22.59
CA THR A 22 -2.49 0.49 21.21
C THR A 22 -3.36 1.34 20.27
N PRO A 23 -2.78 2.02 19.25
CA PRO A 23 -3.56 2.80 18.29
C PRO A 23 -4.52 1.91 17.49
N SER A 24 -5.73 2.42 17.22
CA SER A 24 -6.71 1.78 16.34
C SER A 24 -6.49 2.09 14.87
N LEU A 25 -5.77 3.17 14.53
CA LEU A 25 -5.45 3.58 13.17
C LEU A 25 -3.97 3.91 13.03
N PHE A 26 -3.32 3.33 12.02
CA PHE A 26 -1.99 3.73 11.59
C PHE A 26 -2.06 4.34 10.20
N TRP A 27 -1.66 5.60 10.12
CA TRP A 27 -1.51 6.31 8.85
C TRP A 27 -0.03 6.59 8.62
N VAL A 28 0.58 5.86 7.69
CA VAL A 28 2.03 5.93 7.44
C VAL A 28 2.33 6.24 5.98
N LEU A 29 3.51 6.79 5.73
CA LEU A 29 3.98 7.10 4.37
C LEU A 29 4.37 5.85 3.59
N LYS A 30 5.03 4.90 4.24
CA LYS A 30 5.52 3.67 3.61
C LYS A 30 4.97 2.43 4.31
N ARG A 31 4.64 1.41 3.53
CA ARG A 31 4.09 0.13 4.02
C ARG A 31 5.02 -0.57 5.02
N ASP A 32 6.33 -0.47 4.83
CA ASP A 32 7.36 -1.11 5.66
C ASP A 32 7.53 -0.46 7.04
N ALA A 33 6.89 0.68 7.31
CA ALA A 33 6.79 1.26 8.64
C ALA A 33 5.90 0.44 9.59
N ILE A 34 5.12 -0.51 9.08
CA ILE A 34 4.21 -1.36 9.84
C ILE A 34 4.58 -2.83 9.61
N ASP A 35 4.74 -3.58 10.71
CA ASP A 35 4.82 -5.03 10.68
C ASP A 35 3.43 -5.65 10.87
N TYR A 36 2.86 -6.11 9.75
CA TYR A 36 1.49 -6.64 9.68
C TYR A 36 1.30 -7.92 10.51
N ARG A 37 2.38 -8.59 10.94
CA ARG A 37 2.31 -9.79 11.78
C ARG A 37 1.80 -9.49 13.19
N TYR A 38 1.90 -8.23 13.63
CA TYR A 38 1.50 -7.80 14.97
C TYR A 38 0.21 -6.98 14.99
N LEU A 39 -0.45 -6.78 13.84
CA LEU A 39 -1.74 -6.10 13.79
C LEU A 39 -2.84 -7.00 14.36
N THR A 40 -3.71 -6.44 15.18
CA THR A 40 -4.97 -7.06 15.61
C THR A 40 -6.07 -6.79 14.59
N LYS A 41 -7.16 -7.55 14.67
CA LYS A 41 -8.29 -7.46 13.71
C LYS A 41 -8.96 -6.09 13.69
N ASP A 42 -8.94 -5.38 14.81
CA ASP A 42 -9.62 -4.10 14.99
C ASP A 42 -8.74 -2.90 14.63
N GLN A 43 -7.48 -3.14 14.24
CA GLN A 43 -6.55 -2.10 13.81
C GLN A 43 -6.66 -1.84 12.31
N MET A 44 -6.78 -0.57 11.96
CA MET A 44 -6.87 -0.08 10.59
C MET A 44 -5.51 0.46 10.13
N VAL A 45 -5.18 0.23 8.87
CA VAL A 45 -3.96 0.74 8.23
C VAL A 45 -4.28 1.27 6.83
N ASN A 46 -3.56 2.29 6.37
CA ASN A 46 -3.77 2.90 5.06
C ASN A 46 -3.03 2.20 3.90
N HIS A 47 -2.41 1.03 4.15
CA HIS A 47 -1.69 0.26 3.14
C HIS A 47 -2.17 -1.19 3.13
N TYR A 48 -2.27 -1.80 1.96
CA TYR A 48 -2.42 -3.25 1.86
C TYR A 48 -1.06 -3.94 2.05
N CYS A 49 -1.06 -5.15 2.60
CA CYS A 49 0.17 -5.89 2.87
C CYS A 49 1.00 -6.21 1.60
N LYS A 50 0.32 -6.37 0.45
CA LYS A 50 0.91 -6.67 -0.85
C LYS A 50 0.25 -5.82 -1.94
N ALA A 51 1.06 -5.08 -2.69
CA ALA A 51 0.60 -4.31 -3.86
C ALA A 51 1.41 -4.61 -5.14
N GLY A 52 2.50 -5.39 -5.02
CA GLY A 52 3.48 -5.58 -6.09
C GLY A 52 2.96 -6.20 -7.38
N SER A 53 1.80 -6.88 -7.34
CA SER A 53 1.18 -7.45 -8.54
C SER A 53 0.69 -6.38 -9.52
N PHE A 54 0.27 -5.20 -9.05
CA PHE A 54 -0.21 -4.11 -9.93
C PHE A 54 0.58 -2.81 -9.79
N THR A 55 1.44 -2.68 -8.78
CA THR A 55 2.32 -1.50 -8.62
C THR A 55 3.71 -1.67 -9.22
N THR A 56 3.94 -2.73 -10.01
CA THR A 56 5.19 -2.94 -10.75
C THR A 56 4.89 -3.05 -12.24
N LYS A 57 5.84 -2.62 -13.10
CA LYS A 57 5.65 -2.71 -14.56
C LYS A 57 5.44 -4.16 -15.02
N VAL A 58 6.24 -5.08 -14.48
CA VAL A 58 6.15 -6.51 -14.83
C VAL A 58 4.84 -7.12 -14.32
N GLY A 59 4.46 -6.88 -13.07
CA GLY A 59 3.21 -7.38 -12.51
C GLY A 59 2.00 -6.85 -13.27
N LEU A 60 1.97 -5.54 -13.56
CA LEU A 60 0.88 -4.92 -14.32
C LEU A 60 0.80 -5.49 -15.74
N CYS A 61 1.92 -5.66 -16.44
CA CYS A 61 1.98 -6.31 -17.76
C CYS A 61 1.33 -7.70 -17.74
N VAL A 62 1.69 -8.54 -16.75
CA VAL A 62 1.13 -9.89 -16.62
C VAL A 62 -0.36 -9.85 -16.28
N ASN A 63 -0.78 -8.97 -15.39
CA ASN A 63 -2.20 -8.87 -14.99
C ASN A 63 -3.09 -8.38 -16.14
N MET A 64 -2.63 -7.41 -16.94
CA MET A 64 -3.41 -6.88 -18.05
C MET A 64 -3.65 -7.93 -19.15
N LYS A 65 -2.64 -8.77 -19.44
CA LYS A 65 -2.80 -9.91 -20.37
C LYS A 65 -3.84 -10.94 -19.89
N ASN A 66 -4.07 -11.02 -18.58
CA ASN A 66 -5.02 -11.94 -17.97
C ASN A 66 -6.37 -11.29 -17.62
N VAL A 67 -6.62 -10.03 -18.03
CA VAL A 67 -7.86 -9.32 -17.71
C VAL A 67 -9.10 -10.04 -18.26
N VAL A 68 -8.94 -10.78 -19.37
CA VAL A 68 -9.99 -11.58 -20.02
C VAL A 68 -10.63 -12.62 -19.09
N TRP A 69 -9.94 -13.02 -18.01
CA TRP A 69 -10.49 -13.93 -17.01
C TRP A 69 -11.45 -13.24 -16.02
N PHE A 70 -11.45 -11.90 -15.98
CA PHE A 70 -12.25 -11.09 -15.06
C PHE A 70 -13.28 -10.21 -15.79
N ASP A 71 -12.98 -9.78 -17.02
CA ASP A 71 -13.85 -8.95 -17.84
C ASP A 71 -13.63 -9.26 -19.33
N ASN A 72 -14.67 -9.16 -20.15
CA ASN A 72 -14.61 -9.39 -21.60
C ASN A 72 -14.00 -8.20 -22.37
N CYS A 73 -13.14 -7.42 -21.70
CA CYS A 73 -12.50 -6.26 -22.28
C CYS A 73 -11.17 -6.64 -22.96
N ASP A 74 -10.91 -6.08 -24.14
CA ASP A 74 -9.60 -6.18 -24.75
C ASP A 74 -8.64 -5.18 -24.09
N HIS A 75 -7.63 -5.71 -23.39
CA HIS A 75 -6.62 -4.90 -22.71
C HIS A 75 -5.85 -3.96 -23.63
N ASP A 76 -5.69 -4.30 -24.92
CA ASP A 76 -5.00 -3.45 -25.89
C ASP A 76 -5.74 -2.11 -26.15
N THR A 77 -7.01 -2.00 -25.74
CA THR A 77 -7.81 -0.77 -25.91
C THR A 77 -7.48 0.32 -24.87
N PHE A 78 -6.92 -0.06 -23.71
CA PHE A 78 -6.65 0.88 -22.61
C PHE A 78 -5.25 0.70 -21.98
N PHE A 79 -4.54 -0.37 -22.28
CA PHE A 79 -3.19 -0.64 -21.80
C PHE A 79 -2.23 -0.84 -22.99
N PRO A 80 -1.12 -0.09 -23.09
CA PRO A 80 -0.19 -0.24 -24.20
C PRO A 80 0.49 -1.61 -24.16
N ARG A 81 0.67 -2.23 -25.34
CA ARG A 81 1.38 -3.51 -25.49
C ARG A 81 2.70 -3.51 -24.73
N CYS A 82 2.90 -4.55 -23.92
CA CYS A 82 4.06 -4.69 -23.05
C CYS A 82 4.54 -6.14 -23.06
N TYR A 83 5.86 -6.32 -23.10
CA TYR A 83 6.52 -7.63 -23.15
C TYR A 83 7.60 -7.73 -22.07
N ARG A 84 7.77 -8.93 -21.53
CA ARG A 84 8.81 -9.22 -20.52
C ARG A 84 10.08 -9.66 -21.24
N LEU A 85 11.00 -8.71 -21.47
CA LEU A 85 12.27 -8.99 -22.18
C LEU A 85 13.18 -10.02 -21.48
N SER A 86 12.99 -10.26 -20.18
CA SER A 86 13.69 -11.30 -19.43
C SER A 86 13.08 -12.69 -19.61
N HIS A 87 12.00 -12.81 -20.38
CA HIS A 87 11.30 -14.06 -20.67
C HIS A 87 11.47 -14.36 -22.15
N ASP A 88 12.21 -15.41 -22.49
CA ASP A 88 12.62 -15.68 -23.89
C ASP A 88 11.43 -15.85 -24.84
N GLU A 89 10.29 -16.37 -24.36
CA GLU A 89 9.06 -16.50 -25.15
C GLU A 89 8.43 -15.16 -25.55
N GLU A 90 8.76 -14.07 -24.84
CA GLU A 90 8.23 -12.72 -25.07
C GLU A 90 9.28 -11.75 -25.65
N ARG A 91 10.47 -12.24 -25.98
CA ARG A 91 11.56 -11.44 -26.57
C ARG A 91 11.38 -11.26 -28.07
#